data_AF-X6K7J2-F1
#
_entry.id   AF-X6K7J2-F1
#
_cell.length_a   1.000
_cell.length_b   1.000
_cell.length_c   1.000
_cell.angle_alpha   90.00
_cell.angle_beta   90.00
_cell.angle_gamma   90.00
#
_symmetry.space_group_name_H-M   'P 1'
#
loop_
_entity.id
_entity.type
_entity.pdbx_description
1 polymer ?
#
loop_
_entity_poly.entity_id
_entity_poly.type
_entity_poly.pdbx_seq_one_letter_code
_entity_poly.pdbx_strand_id
1 'polypeptide(L)' 'MAELLFDVTAFDCAILRAAFIKSVMEDNVPEKRWRAVAAVEPDLLGWITRK' A
#
# COMPACT_ATOMS: atom_id res chain seq x y z
N MET A 1 2.03 12.56 23.77
CA MET A 1 1.82 11.45 22.81
C MET A 1 2.60 11.84 21.57
N ALA A 2 3.84 11.37 21.43
CA ALA A 2 4.67 11.76 20.30
C ALA A 2 4.10 11.09 19.04
N GLU A 3 3.57 11.88 18.13
CA GLU A 3 3.27 11.45 16.76
C GLU A 3 4.61 11.06 16.13
N LEU A 4 4.84 9.75 15.99
CA LEU A 4 5.93 9.23 15.18
C LEU A 4 5.62 9.57 13.71
N LEU A 5 6.01 10.77 13.29
CA LEU A 5 6.20 11.10 11.88
C LEU A 5 7.38 10.25 11.39
N PHE A 6 7.09 9.00 11.04
CA PHE A 6 8.00 8.21 10.23
C PHE A 6 8.13 8.95 8.90
N ASP A 7 9.34 9.42 8.60
CA ASP A 7 9.69 9.97 7.30
C ASP A 7 9.62 8.80 6.31
N VAL A 8 8.43 8.56 5.74
CA VAL A 8 8.20 7.43 4.83
C VAL A 8 9.02 7.71 3.58
N THR A 9 10.12 6.98 3.43
CA THR A 9 10.98 7.16 2.28
C THR A 9 10.34 6.53 1.04
N ALA A 10 10.79 6.95 -0.16
CA ALA A 10 10.39 6.29 -1.40
C ALA A 10 10.71 4.78 -1.39
N PHE A 11 11.74 4.37 -0.63
CA PHE A 11 12.11 2.97 -0.45
C PHE A 11 11.10 2.23 0.42
N ASP A 12 10.65 2.81 1.53
CA ASP A 12 9.60 2.23 2.38
C ASP A 12 8.29 2.07 1.59
N CYS A 13 7.94 3.07 0.77
CA CYS A 13 6.83 2.98 -0.17
C CYS A 13 7.00 1.81 -1.15
N ALA A 14 8.19 1.59 -1.70
CA ALA A 14 8.44 0.49 -2.63
C ALA A 14 8.29 -0.89 -1.95
N ILE A 15 8.74 -1.01 -0.70
CA ILE A 15 8.56 -2.23 0.10
C ILE A 15 7.07 -2.48 0.36
N LEU A 16 6.33 -1.47 0.79
CA LEU A 16 4.88 -1.59 1.06
C LEU A 16 4.10 -1.95 -0.22
N ARG A 17 4.47 -1.36 -1.37
CA ARG A 17 3.93 -1.73 -2.68
C ARG A 17 4.14 -3.21 -2.99
N ALA A 18 5.38 -3.67 -2.86
CA ALA A 18 5.73 -5.04 -3.17
C ALA A 18 5.01 -6.03 -2.24
N ALA A 19 4.96 -5.72 -0.94
CA ALA A 19 4.25 -6.53 0.05
C ALA A 19 2.74 -6.58 -0.23
N PHE A 20 2.13 -5.44 -0.59
CA PHE A 20 0.72 -5.37 -0.95
C PHE A 20 0.41 -6.21 -2.19
N ILE A 21 1.19 -6.03 -3.28
CA ILE A 21 1.02 -6.79 -4.52
C ILE A 21 1.15 -8.28 -4.27
N LYS A 22 2.15 -8.69 -3.47
CA LYS A 22 2.35 -10.09 -3.11
C LYS A 22 1.14 -10.65 -2.35
N SER A 23 0.66 -9.94 -1.33
CA SER A 23 -0.51 -10.37 -0.54
C SER A 23 -1.77 -10.53 -1.39
N VAL A 24 -2.09 -9.55 -2.26
CA VAL A 24 -3.30 -9.65 -3.11
C VAL A 24 -3.19 -10.75 -4.17
N MET A 25 -1.99 -11.07 -4.63
CA MET A 25 -1.75 -12.20 -5.54
C MET A 25 -1.86 -13.55 -4.84
N GLU A 26 -1.28 -13.68 -3.64
CA GLU A 26 -1.36 -14.91 -2.83
C GLU A 26 -2.82 -15.23 -2.45
N ASP A 27 -3.57 -14.23 -2.01
CA ASP A 27 -4.97 -14.36 -1.61
C ASP A 27 -5.96 -14.36 -2.79
N ASN A 28 -5.47 -14.31 -4.04
CA ASN A 28 -6.28 -14.19 -5.27
C ASN A 28 -7.36 -13.10 -5.15
N VAL A 29 -7.01 -11.96 -4.56
CA VAL A 29 -7.95 -10.87 -4.32
C VAL A 29 -8.28 -10.24 -5.67
N PRO A 30 -9.56 -10.13 -6.05
CA PRO A 30 -9.95 -9.42 -7.25
C PRO A 30 -9.57 -7.94 -7.16
N GLU A 31 -9.09 -7.34 -8.24
CA GLU A 31 -8.62 -5.94 -8.29
C GLU A 31 -9.65 -4.93 -7.73
N LYS A 32 -10.95 -5.20 -7.96
CA LYS A 32 -12.06 -4.40 -7.40
C LYS A 32 -12.07 -4.32 -5.88
N ARG A 33 -11.47 -5.30 -5.19
CA ARG A 33 -11.35 -5.39 -3.74
C ARG A 33 -10.00 -4.90 -3.22
N TRP A 34 -9.03 -4.62 -4.10
CA TRP A 34 -7.71 -4.13 -3.67
C TRP A 34 -7.83 -2.83 -2.89
N ARG A 35 -8.76 -1.94 -3.25
CA ARG A 35 -9.06 -0.73 -2.47
C ARG A 35 -9.56 -0.99 -1.05
N ALA A 36 -10.27 -2.09 -0.84
CA ALA A 36 -10.74 -2.47 0.49
C ALA A 36 -9.63 -3.11 1.33
N VAL A 37 -8.67 -3.80 0.70
CA VAL A 37 -7.52 -4.43 1.36
C VAL A 37 -6.43 -3.41 1.69
N ALA A 38 -6.13 -2.50 0.76
CA ALA A 38 -5.25 -1.36 1.00
C ALA A 38 -5.97 -0.25 1.78
N ALA A 39 -6.76 -0.59 2.81
CA ALA A 39 -7.37 0.36 3.76
C ALA A 39 -6.35 1.24 4.53
N VAL A 40 -5.10 1.28 4.07
CA VAL A 40 -4.05 2.23 4.40
C VAL A 40 -4.17 3.38 3.42
N GLU A 41 -4.76 4.49 3.87
CA GLU A 41 -4.89 5.79 3.18
C GLU A 41 -5.26 5.79 1.68
N PRO A 42 -6.40 6.40 1.28
CA PRO A 42 -6.78 6.51 -0.14
C PRO A 42 -5.72 7.19 -1.02
N ASP A 43 -4.85 8.03 -0.45
CA ASP A 43 -3.70 8.64 -1.13
C ASP A 43 -2.58 7.63 -1.44
N LEU A 44 -2.36 6.65 -0.56
CA LEU A 44 -1.33 5.63 -0.75
C LEU A 44 -1.65 4.79 -1.99
N LEU A 45 -2.90 4.39 -2.18
CA LEU A 45 -3.32 3.65 -3.38
C LEU A 45 -3.09 4.46 -4.66
N GLY A 46 -3.40 5.76 -4.63
CA GLY A 46 -3.10 6.68 -5.73
C GLY A 46 -1.60 6.82 -6.03
N TRP A 47 -0.75 6.67 -5.02
CA TRP A 47 0.70 6.62 -5.17
C TRP A 47 1.17 5.27 -5.70
N ILE A 48 0.70 4.15 -5.13
CA ILE A 48 1.04 2.77 -5.48
C ILE A 48 0.75 2.46 -6.94
N THR A 49 -0.39 2.94 -7.46
CA THR A 49 -0.86 2.63 -8.82
C THR A 49 -0.35 3.59 -9.90
N ARG A 50 0.32 4.69 -9.53
CA ARG A 50 0.96 5.59 -10.51
C ARG A 50 2.24 4.94 -11.02
N LYS A 51 2.31 4.79 -12.35
CA LYS A 51 3.49 4.35 -13.13
C LYS A 51 4.66 5.32 -12.96
#